data_AF-T1GRX6-F1
#
_entry.id   AF-T1GRX6-F1
#
_cell.length_a   1.000
_cell.length_b   1.000
_cell.length_c   1.000
_cell.angle_alpha   90.00
_cell.angle_beta   90.00
_cell.angle_gamma   90.00
#
_symmetry.space_group_name_H-M   'P 1'
#
loop_
_entity.id
_entity.type
_entity.pdbx_description
1 polymer ?
#
loop_
_entity_poly.entity_id
_entity_poly.type
_entity_poly.pdbx_seq_one_letter_code
_entity_poly.pdbx_strand_id
1 'polypeptide(L)'
;MIRPSKAETRADALATLISALYGKLLVVMGVAFPMAEQIKVYKHKILARFGLMHMIGTNLAVWLNVLIQETKHEILTFYNPDNRNLSIFNRLGHRQQQQQAHMHHTVVSVDHNVTPIDASPFLFPCTIEYSLICAAILYVMWRSISRPQPEHRSRTESNIHSPLKRSPHHYSVDCARAHKGLFVGILILVLTIISLILFFVLISRAEFISLAVTEVTICELFIYATSSIATLIGMIQIRNLQYDAARSFELDDILLVGAQTGSFLYNTFTVIAGHFTLRKDTILILVNAMASIVQTAFQTMFILDASRRQAVKPEDIRKKPGREIVTFMLVVNLAMWAISTLEKSRAESHPIQLNFYGLWAWTIITHVSMPLAIFYRFHSTVCLCEIWKRAYKLKPTYM
;
A
#
# COMPACT_ATOMS: atom_id res chain seq x y z
N MET A 1 -14.16 9.47 -45.55
CA MET A 1 -13.62 10.14 -44.34
C MET A 1 -14.80 10.81 -43.63
N ILE A 2 -15.48 10.07 -42.76
CA ILE A 2 -16.69 10.55 -42.06
C ILE A 2 -16.20 11.37 -40.87
N ARG A 3 -16.37 12.69 -40.90
CA ARG A 3 -16.11 13.54 -39.73
C ARG A 3 -17.19 13.21 -38.67
N PRO A 4 -16.82 12.89 -37.42
CA PRO A 4 -17.81 12.68 -36.37
C PRO A 4 -18.66 13.94 -36.20
N SER A 5 -19.96 13.77 -35.98
CA SER A 5 -20.88 14.91 -35.88
C SER A 5 -20.57 15.72 -34.62
N LYS A 6 -20.71 17.05 -34.66
CA LYS A 6 -20.49 17.92 -33.49
C LYS A 6 -21.36 17.54 -32.27
N ALA A 7 -22.45 16.80 -32.48
CA ALA A 7 -23.31 16.30 -31.41
C ALA A 7 -22.70 15.09 -30.69
N GLU A 8 -22.04 14.21 -31.43
CA GLU A 8 -21.32 13.04 -30.92
C GLU A 8 -20.14 13.47 -30.04
N THR A 9 -19.38 14.49 -30.50
CA THR A 9 -18.27 15.07 -29.73
C THR A 9 -18.73 15.78 -28.45
N ARG A 10 -19.95 16.35 -28.44
CA ARG A 10 -20.54 16.98 -27.25
C ARG A 10 -21.07 15.95 -26.26
N ALA A 11 -21.65 14.85 -26.74
CA ALA A 11 -22.10 13.74 -25.90
C ALA A 11 -20.91 13.05 -25.23
N ASP A 12 -19.82 12.83 -25.96
CA ASP A 12 -18.58 12.27 -25.43
C ASP A 12 -17.91 13.21 -24.41
N ALA A 13 -17.88 14.51 -24.70
CA ALA A 13 -17.36 15.51 -23.76
C ALA A 13 -18.21 15.60 -22.49
N LEU A 14 -19.55 15.55 -22.61
CA LEU A 14 -20.47 15.56 -21.47
C LEU A 14 -20.35 14.28 -20.64
N ALA A 15 -20.26 13.11 -21.28
CA ALA A 15 -20.04 11.84 -20.62
C ALA A 15 -18.69 11.82 -19.86
N THR A 16 -17.64 12.37 -20.48
CA THR A 16 -16.32 12.53 -19.85
C THR A 16 -16.39 13.47 -18.65
N LEU A 17 -17.10 14.60 -18.78
CA LEU A 17 -17.25 15.58 -17.70
C LEU A 17 -18.06 15.01 -16.53
N ILE A 18 -19.16 14.30 -16.82
CA ILE A 18 -20.00 13.63 -15.82
C ILE A 18 -19.22 12.50 -15.13
N SER A 19 -18.47 11.70 -15.89
CA SER A 19 -17.61 10.65 -15.34
C SER A 19 -16.51 11.23 -14.44
N ALA A 20 -15.87 12.33 -14.85
CA ALA A 20 -14.87 13.03 -14.05
C ALA A 20 -15.46 13.66 -12.78
N LEU A 21 -16.65 14.27 -12.86
CA LEU A 21 -17.36 14.83 -11.70
C LEU A 21 -17.81 13.73 -10.73
N TYR A 22 -18.30 12.61 -11.25
CA TYR A 22 -18.68 11.45 -10.46
C TYR A 22 -17.46 10.80 -9.78
N GLY A 23 -16.34 10.67 -10.50
CA GLY A 23 -15.06 10.23 -9.94
C GLY A 23 -14.57 11.16 -8.83
N LYS A 24 -14.62 12.49 -9.03
CA LYS A 24 -14.29 13.48 -7.99
C LYS A 24 -15.23 13.39 -6.79
N LEU A 25 -16.53 13.20 -7.00
CA LEU A 25 -17.51 13.02 -5.93
C LEU A 25 -17.25 11.74 -5.13
N LEU A 26 -16.91 10.64 -5.81
CA LEU A 26 -16.49 9.39 -5.17
C LEU A 26 -15.19 9.54 -4.39
N VAL A 27 -14.24 10.31 -4.91
CA VAL A 27 -13.00 10.61 -4.19
C VAL A 27 -13.31 11.43 -2.93
N VAL A 28 -14.11 12.49 -3.07
CA VAL A 28 -14.51 13.33 -1.93
C VAL A 28 -15.32 12.55 -0.90
N MET A 29 -16.27 11.71 -1.32
CA MET A 29 -17.06 10.88 -0.41
C MET A 29 -16.23 9.75 0.21
N GLY A 30 -15.30 9.15 -0.54
CA GLY A 30 -14.39 8.11 -0.06
C GLY A 30 -13.33 8.63 0.92
N VAL A 31 -13.00 9.93 0.89
CA VAL A 31 -12.16 10.60 1.89
C VAL A 31 -12.99 11.14 3.06
N ALA A 32 -14.09 11.82 2.78
CA ALA A 32 -14.87 12.53 3.80
C ALA A 32 -15.65 11.57 4.73
N PHE A 33 -16.19 10.47 4.19
CA PHE A 33 -17.02 9.56 4.98
C PHE A 33 -16.20 8.76 6.02
N PRO A 34 -15.01 8.22 5.69
CA PRO A 34 -14.11 7.61 6.67
C PRO A 34 -13.54 8.55 7.74
N MET A 35 -13.21 9.79 7.37
CA MET A 35 -12.69 10.79 8.31
C MET A 35 -13.75 11.23 9.33
N ALA A 36 -15.02 10.95 9.05
CA ALA A 36 -16.10 11.06 10.01
C ALA A 36 -16.17 9.79 10.90
N GLU A 37 -15.08 9.53 11.63
CA GLU A 37 -14.85 8.36 12.52
C GLU A 37 -15.90 8.20 13.65
N GLN A 38 -16.92 9.06 13.69
CA GLN A 38 -17.95 9.13 14.73
C GLN A 38 -19.40 9.08 14.22
N ILE A 39 -19.67 8.81 12.93
CA ILE A 39 -21.06 8.71 12.44
C ILE A 39 -21.68 7.39 12.91
N LYS A 40 -22.26 7.41 14.10
CA LYS A 40 -23.19 6.39 14.56
C LYS A 40 -24.50 6.58 13.79
N VAL A 41 -24.76 5.70 12.82
CA VAL A 41 -26.02 5.73 12.05
C VAL A 41 -27.15 5.18 12.92
N TYR A 42 -27.92 6.08 13.53
CA TYR A 42 -29.04 5.74 14.42
C TYR A 42 -30.35 5.50 13.65
N LYS A 43 -30.53 6.10 12.47
CA LYS A 43 -31.76 6.04 11.66
C LYS A 43 -31.48 5.49 10.26
N HIS A 44 -32.41 4.71 9.68
CA HIS A 44 -32.32 4.10 8.34
C HIS A 44 -31.07 3.22 8.08
N LYS A 45 -30.77 2.29 8.99
CA LYS A 45 -29.62 1.36 8.88
C LYS A 45 -29.58 0.58 7.56
N ILE A 46 -30.73 0.18 7.02
CA ILE A 46 -30.82 -0.58 5.76
C ILE A 46 -30.32 0.28 4.59
N LEU A 47 -30.75 1.53 4.49
CA LEU A 47 -30.33 2.45 3.43
C LEU A 47 -28.83 2.78 3.54
N ALA A 48 -28.33 3.02 4.76
CA ALA A 48 -26.91 3.24 4.98
C ALA A 48 -26.06 2.00 4.63
N ARG A 49 -26.54 0.79 4.96
CA ARG A 49 -25.87 -0.47 4.58
C ARG A 49 -25.84 -0.67 3.07
N PHE A 50 -26.96 -0.37 2.40
CA PHE A 50 -27.05 -0.45 0.94
C PHE A 50 -26.10 0.57 0.29
N GLY A 51 -26.12 1.83 0.73
CA GLY A 51 -25.24 2.89 0.22
C GLY A 51 -23.77 2.56 0.38
N LEU A 52 -23.36 2.05 1.55
CA LEU A 52 -21.98 1.63 1.78
C LEU A 52 -21.57 0.42 0.92
N MET A 53 -22.43 -0.60 0.79
CA MET A 53 -22.15 -1.73 -0.12
C MET A 53 -22.06 -1.30 -1.58
N HIS A 54 -22.91 -0.38 -2.01
CA HIS A 54 -22.83 0.21 -3.34
C HIS A 54 -21.50 0.96 -3.53
N MET A 55 -21.09 1.81 -2.58
CA MET A 55 -19.82 2.53 -2.64
C MET A 55 -18.60 1.59 -2.65
N ILE A 56 -18.64 0.48 -1.90
CA ILE A 56 -17.60 -0.56 -1.95
C ILE A 56 -17.53 -1.17 -3.35
N GLY A 57 -18.68 -1.60 -3.89
CA GLY A 57 -18.77 -2.16 -5.24
C GLY A 57 -18.27 -1.19 -6.31
N THR A 58 -18.61 0.09 -6.21
CA THR A 58 -18.13 1.12 -7.14
C THR A 58 -16.63 1.33 -7.05
N ASN A 59 -16.04 1.37 -5.85
CA ASN A 59 -14.58 1.48 -5.70
C ASN A 59 -13.85 0.25 -6.27
N LEU A 60 -14.39 -0.96 -6.07
CA LEU A 60 -13.82 -2.17 -6.67
C LEU A 60 -13.97 -2.20 -8.20
N ALA A 61 -15.09 -1.69 -8.74
CA ALA A 61 -15.30 -1.58 -10.18
C ALA A 61 -14.38 -0.53 -10.81
N VAL A 62 -14.18 0.61 -10.15
CA VAL A 62 -13.21 1.64 -10.59
C VAL A 62 -11.80 1.06 -10.58
N TRP A 63 -11.41 0.38 -9.49
CA TRP A 63 -10.13 -0.31 -9.40
C TRP A 63 -9.91 -1.27 -10.58
N LEU A 64 -10.88 -2.16 -10.85
CA LEU A 64 -10.78 -3.12 -11.94
C LEU A 64 -10.75 -2.44 -13.32
N ASN A 65 -11.54 -1.39 -13.53
CA ASN A 65 -11.57 -0.66 -14.80
C ASN A 65 -10.25 0.06 -15.07
N VAL A 66 -9.71 0.79 -14.08
CA VAL A 66 -8.40 1.46 -14.21
C VAL A 66 -7.30 0.43 -14.45
N LEU A 67 -7.33 -0.69 -13.73
CA LEU A 67 -6.39 -1.80 -13.92
C LEU A 67 -6.39 -2.33 -15.36
N ILE A 68 -7.58 -2.55 -15.94
CA ILE A 68 -7.74 -3.02 -17.31
C ILE A 68 -7.25 -1.96 -18.30
N GLN A 69 -7.58 -0.69 -18.07
CA GLN A 69 -7.19 0.41 -18.93
C GLN A 69 -5.67 0.59 -18.98
N GLU A 70 -4.99 0.55 -17.82
CA GLU A 70 -3.53 0.62 -17.73
C GLU A 70 -2.86 -0.58 -18.41
N THR A 71 -3.32 -1.78 -18.10
CA THR A 71 -2.83 -3.02 -18.73
C THR A 71 -2.95 -2.94 -20.26
N LYS A 72 -4.12 -2.47 -20.75
CA LYS A 72 -4.35 -2.30 -22.18
C LYS A 72 -3.46 -1.22 -22.79
N HIS A 73 -3.31 -0.07 -22.12
CA HIS A 73 -2.51 1.03 -22.60
C HIS A 73 -1.05 0.62 -22.72
N GLU A 74 -0.49 -0.01 -21.69
CA GLU A 74 0.89 -0.47 -21.69
C GLU A 74 1.14 -1.49 -22.81
N ILE A 75 0.28 -2.51 -22.91
CA ILE A 75 0.44 -3.55 -23.92
C ILE A 75 0.32 -2.99 -25.34
N LEU A 76 -0.65 -2.12 -25.62
CA LEU A 76 -0.81 -1.51 -26.94
C LEU A 76 0.33 -0.55 -27.28
N THR A 77 0.92 0.10 -26.30
CA THR A 77 2.08 1.00 -26.51
C THR A 77 3.34 0.21 -26.90
N PHE A 78 3.47 -1.03 -26.41
CA PHE A 78 4.59 -1.91 -26.74
C PHE A 78 4.30 -2.90 -27.89
N TYR A 79 3.06 -2.98 -28.38
CA TYR A 79 2.66 -3.84 -29.49
C TYR A 79 2.89 -3.13 -30.84
N ASN A 80 3.89 -3.59 -31.61
CA ASN A 80 4.13 -3.12 -32.97
C ASN A 80 3.48 -4.10 -33.99
N PRO A 81 2.43 -3.70 -34.73
CA PRO A 81 1.66 -4.61 -35.58
C PRO A 81 2.42 -5.13 -36.81
N ASP A 82 3.46 -4.43 -37.26
CA ASP A 82 4.07 -4.68 -38.57
C ASP A 82 5.12 -5.80 -38.59
N ASN A 83 5.64 -6.25 -37.44
CA ASN A 83 6.78 -7.18 -37.44
C ASN A 83 6.63 -8.43 -36.54
N ARG A 84 5.49 -8.61 -35.84
CA ARG A 84 5.31 -9.66 -34.80
C ARG A 84 6.47 -9.77 -33.79
N ASN A 85 7.34 -8.77 -33.73
CA ASN A 85 8.58 -8.76 -32.97
C ASN A 85 8.63 -7.50 -32.10
N LEU A 86 8.98 -7.75 -30.84
CA LEU A 86 8.99 -6.82 -29.73
C LEU A 86 10.15 -5.83 -29.93
N SER A 87 9.88 -4.59 -30.33
CA SER A 87 10.91 -3.53 -30.39
C SER A 87 11.20 -2.98 -28.98
N ILE A 88 11.62 -3.85 -28.05
CA ILE A 88 12.02 -3.46 -26.70
C ILE A 88 13.29 -2.61 -26.78
N PHE A 89 14.27 -3.03 -27.56
CA PHE A 89 15.63 -2.48 -27.46
C PHE A 89 15.82 -1.11 -28.12
N ASN A 90 15.16 -0.84 -29.26
CA ASN A 90 15.42 0.37 -30.06
C ASN A 90 14.59 1.60 -29.66
N ARG A 91 13.63 1.48 -28.72
CA ARG A 91 12.85 2.65 -28.21
C ARG A 91 13.08 2.97 -26.74
N LEU A 92 13.70 2.07 -25.96
CA LEU A 92 14.12 2.33 -24.57
C LEU A 92 15.15 3.48 -24.48
N GLY A 93 15.98 3.69 -25.50
CA GLY A 93 16.92 4.82 -25.58
C GLY A 93 16.35 6.10 -26.22
N HIS A 94 15.32 5.99 -27.07
CA HIS A 94 14.86 7.12 -27.88
C HIS A 94 13.81 8.00 -27.20
N ARG A 95 13.13 7.50 -26.16
CA ARG A 95 12.13 8.29 -25.41
C ARG A 95 12.76 9.39 -24.54
N GLN A 96 14.05 9.29 -24.20
CA GLN A 96 14.82 10.37 -23.57
C GLN A 96 15.48 11.32 -24.59
N GLN A 97 15.86 10.84 -25.78
CA GLN A 97 16.51 11.67 -26.79
C GLN A 97 15.57 12.69 -27.45
N GLN A 98 14.26 12.39 -27.55
CA GLN A 98 13.27 13.37 -28.01
C GLN A 98 13.05 14.53 -27.03
N GLN A 99 13.51 14.42 -25.77
CA GLN A 99 13.45 15.51 -24.79
C GLN A 99 14.69 16.40 -24.78
N GLN A 100 15.83 15.96 -25.36
CA GLN A 100 17.07 16.75 -25.45
C GLN A 100 17.36 17.30 -26.86
N ALA A 101 16.86 16.68 -27.93
CA ALA A 101 17.08 17.20 -29.29
C ALA A 101 16.27 18.48 -29.61
N HIS A 102 15.29 18.86 -28.78
CA HIS A 102 14.52 20.09 -28.99
C HIS A 102 15.13 21.35 -28.35
N MET A 103 16.26 21.24 -27.63
CA MET A 103 16.83 22.38 -26.89
C MET A 103 17.84 23.23 -27.68
N HIS A 104 18.35 22.77 -28.82
CA HIS A 104 19.43 23.47 -29.53
C HIS A 104 19.06 24.16 -30.84
N HIS A 105 17.79 24.16 -31.27
CA HIS A 105 17.42 24.81 -32.52
C HIS A 105 16.00 25.42 -32.54
N THR A 106 15.69 26.29 -31.58
CA THR A 106 14.65 27.32 -31.82
C THR A 106 14.93 28.59 -31.01
N VAL A 107 15.79 29.43 -31.58
CA VAL A 107 15.72 30.87 -31.34
C VAL A 107 14.45 31.35 -32.06
N VAL A 108 13.66 32.19 -31.38
CA VAL A 108 12.42 32.86 -31.85
C VAL A 108 11.13 32.03 -31.82
N SER A 109 10.40 32.11 -30.70
CA SER A 109 9.06 32.73 -30.61
C SER A 109 8.43 32.41 -29.25
N VAL A 110 8.05 33.45 -28.51
CA VAL A 110 7.32 33.35 -27.23
C VAL A 110 5.89 32.91 -27.55
N ASP A 111 5.59 31.62 -27.42
CA ASP A 111 4.21 31.11 -27.41
C ASP A 111 3.82 30.66 -26.00
N HIS A 112 2.73 31.24 -25.51
CA HIS A 112 2.05 30.94 -24.25
C HIS A 112 1.31 29.60 -24.31
N ASN A 113 1.98 28.52 -24.69
CA ASN A 113 1.47 27.16 -24.62
C ASN A 113 2.43 26.29 -23.82
N VAL A 114 2.34 26.42 -22.49
CA VAL A 114 2.86 25.40 -21.58
C VAL A 114 2.12 24.12 -21.92
N THR A 115 2.78 23.21 -22.64
CA THR A 115 2.29 21.84 -22.79
C THR A 115 2.06 21.29 -21.38
N PRO A 116 0.82 20.92 -21.00
CA PRO A 116 0.59 20.33 -19.70
C PRO A 116 1.52 19.13 -19.57
N ILE A 117 2.35 19.10 -18.53
CA ILE A 117 3.09 17.90 -18.18
C ILE A 117 2.03 16.84 -17.92
N ASP A 118 1.97 15.83 -18.77
CA ASP A 118 1.01 14.74 -18.62
C ASP A 118 1.40 13.92 -17.39
N ALA A 119 0.87 14.31 -16.24
CA ALA A 119 1.11 13.67 -14.96
C ALA A 119 0.31 12.38 -14.81
N SER A 120 -0.57 12.05 -15.77
CA SER A 120 -1.45 10.88 -15.70
C SER A 120 -0.70 9.56 -15.45
N PRO A 121 0.46 9.27 -16.08
CA PRO A 121 1.18 8.01 -15.85
C PRO A 121 1.66 7.84 -14.40
N PHE A 122 1.89 8.96 -13.68
CA PHE A 122 2.32 8.94 -12.29
C PHE A 122 1.15 8.83 -11.30
N LEU A 123 -0.06 9.18 -11.74
CA LEU A 123 -1.27 9.22 -10.90
C LEU A 123 -2.11 7.94 -11.00
N PHE A 124 -1.89 7.11 -12.02
CA PHE A 124 -2.63 5.85 -12.16
C PHE A 124 -2.37 4.87 -11.00
N PRO A 125 -1.11 4.59 -10.58
CA PRO A 125 -0.86 3.73 -9.41
C PRO A 125 -1.54 4.27 -8.15
N CYS A 126 -1.46 5.59 -7.93
CA CYS A 126 -2.12 6.26 -6.81
C CYS A 126 -3.64 6.09 -6.83
N THR A 127 -4.26 6.11 -8.02
CA THR A 127 -5.71 5.93 -8.18
C THR A 127 -6.12 4.49 -7.87
N ILE A 128 -5.34 3.52 -8.36
CA ILE A 128 -5.55 2.09 -8.09
C ILE A 128 -5.44 1.81 -6.58
N GLU A 129 -4.41 2.35 -5.93
CA GLU A 129 -4.21 2.26 -4.47
C GLU A 129 -5.35 2.90 -3.68
N TYR A 130 -5.73 4.13 -4.06
CA TYR A 130 -6.81 4.89 -3.44
C TYR A 130 -8.13 4.10 -3.43
N SER A 131 -8.53 3.55 -4.57
CA SER A 131 -9.78 2.81 -4.68
C SER A 131 -9.81 1.55 -3.81
N LEU A 132 -8.69 0.83 -3.67
CA LEU A 132 -8.59 -0.32 -2.76
C LEU A 132 -8.66 0.09 -1.30
N ILE A 133 -7.94 1.14 -0.90
CA ILE A 133 -7.94 1.67 0.47
C ILE A 133 -9.36 2.13 0.84
N CYS A 134 -10.04 2.87 -0.04
CA CYS A 134 -11.41 3.31 0.20
C CYS A 134 -12.39 2.15 0.30
N ALA A 135 -12.30 1.15 -0.57
CA ALA A 135 -13.14 -0.05 -0.47
C ALA A 135 -12.96 -0.75 0.88
N ALA A 136 -11.72 -0.88 1.35
CA ALA A 136 -11.41 -1.49 2.65
C ALA A 136 -12.01 -0.69 3.81
N ILE A 137 -11.83 0.63 3.84
CA ILE A 137 -12.34 1.46 4.94
C ILE A 137 -13.87 1.49 4.93
N LEU A 138 -14.51 1.65 3.76
CA LEU A 138 -15.97 1.61 3.64
C LEU A 138 -16.54 0.25 4.09
N TYR A 139 -15.82 -0.84 3.83
CA TYR A 139 -16.19 -2.16 4.33
C TYR A 139 -16.11 -2.23 5.86
N VAL A 140 -15.06 -1.68 6.49
CA VAL A 140 -14.95 -1.58 7.96
C VAL A 140 -16.15 -0.80 8.52
N MET A 141 -16.50 0.33 7.91
CA MET A 141 -17.64 1.15 8.31
C MET A 141 -18.98 0.41 8.16
N TRP A 142 -19.19 -0.28 7.04
CA TRP A 142 -20.39 -1.09 6.80
C TRP A 142 -20.56 -2.18 7.85
N ARG A 143 -19.46 -2.86 8.20
CA ARG A 143 -19.47 -3.93 9.21
C ARG A 143 -19.72 -3.38 10.62
N SER A 144 -19.21 -2.20 10.93
CA SER A 144 -19.49 -1.49 12.20
C SER A 144 -20.99 -1.24 12.40
N ILE A 145 -21.68 -0.74 11.37
CA ILE A 145 -23.15 -0.54 11.38
C ILE A 145 -23.92 -1.88 11.38
N SER A 146 -23.26 -2.96 10.98
CA SER A 146 -23.86 -4.29 10.89
C SER A 146 -23.95 -5.04 12.23
N ARG A 147 -23.08 -4.72 13.20
CA ARG A 147 -23.12 -5.36 14.52
C ARG A 147 -24.33 -4.88 15.34
N PRO A 148 -25.15 -5.77 15.93
CA PRO A 148 -26.14 -5.38 16.92
C PRO A 148 -25.42 -4.77 18.13
N GLN A 149 -25.80 -3.56 18.52
CA GLN A 149 -25.42 -3.01 19.82
C GLN A 149 -26.02 -3.92 20.89
N PRO A 150 -25.25 -4.40 21.90
CA PRO A 150 -25.86 -5.03 23.06
C PRO A 150 -26.82 -4.03 23.69
N GLU A 151 -28.07 -4.44 23.90
CA GLU A 151 -29.05 -3.62 24.58
C GLU A 151 -28.48 -3.15 25.92
N HIS A 152 -28.36 -1.84 26.09
CA HIS A 152 -28.04 -1.24 27.37
C HIS A 152 -29.25 -1.51 28.28
N ARG A 153 -29.22 -2.60 29.05
CA ARG A 153 -30.11 -2.76 30.20
C ARG A 153 -29.88 -1.55 31.09
N SER A 154 -30.86 -0.67 31.14
CA SER A 154 -31.00 0.42 32.09
C SER A 154 -31.05 -0.17 33.50
N ARG A 155 -29.87 -0.35 34.10
CA ARG A 155 -29.73 -0.54 35.55
C ARG A 155 -29.77 0.86 36.17
N THR A 156 -30.83 1.11 36.93
CA THR A 156 -31.00 2.22 37.85
C THR A 156 -29.70 2.48 38.63
N GLU A 157 -29.01 3.57 38.30
CA GLU A 157 -27.89 4.07 39.09
C GLU A 157 -28.44 4.61 40.41
N SER A 158 -28.14 3.90 41.51
CA SER A 158 -28.21 4.48 42.85
C SER A 158 -26.90 5.20 43.10
N ASN A 159 -27.02 6.47 43.48
CA ASN A 159 -25.95 7.40 43.78
C ASN A 159 -25.03 6.85 44.90
N ILE A 160 -23.79 6.49 44.58
CA ILE A 160 -22.68 6.51 45.54
C ILE A 160 -21.50 7.21 44.87
N HIS A 161 -21.20 8.41 45.39
CA HIS A 161 -20.08 9.26 45.01
C HIS A 161 -18.74 8.52 45.17
N SER A 162 -17.93 8.50 44.11
CA SER A 162 -16.47 8.37 44.20
C SER A 162 -15.81 9.53 43.45
N PRO A 163 -14.89 10.29 44.07
CA PRO A 163 -14.29 11.45 43.43
C PRO A 163 -13.00 11.01 42.73
N LEU A 164 -13.09 10.49 41.51
CA LEU A 164 -11.96 10.50 40.59
C LEU A 164 -12.44 10.58 39.14
N LYS A 165 -13.09 11.69 38.80
CA LYS A 165 -13.29 12.10 37.40
C LYS A 165 -11.92 12.36 36.77
N ARG A 166 -11.30 11.34 36.18
CA ARG A 166 -10.25 11.56 35.18
C ARG A 166 -10.92 12.14 33.94
N SER A 167 -10.53 13.36 33.57
CA SER A 167 -11.01 14.05 32.38
C SER A 167 -10.87 13.17 31.12
N PRO A 168 -11.82 13.18 30.16
CA PRO A 168 -11.74 12.34 28.95
C PRO A 168 -10.67 12.77 27.93
N HIS A 169 -9.81 13.76 28.23
CA HIS A 169 -9.09 14.52 27.20
C HIS A 169 -7.56 14.46 27.19
N HIS A 170 -6.91 13.57 27.96
CA HIS A 170 -5.46 13.41 27.83
C HIS A 170 -5.09 12.19 26.96
N TYR A 171 -5.17 12.35 25.64
CA TYR A 171 -4.51 11.45 24.69
C TYR A 171 -2.99 11.72 24.71
N SER A 172 -2.31 11.33 25.79
CA SER A 172 -0.85 11.36 25.80
C SER A 172 -0.30 10.15 25.05
N VAL A 173 0.30 10.43 23.92
CA VAL A 173 1.14 9.50 23.17
C VAL A 173 2.42 9.30 23.98
N ASP A 174 2.45 8.27 24.82
CA ASP A 174 3.63 7.96 25.63
C ASP A 174 4.68 7.21 24.76
N CYS A 175 5.66 7.98 24.28
CA CYS A 175 6.81 7.52 23.51
C CYS A 175 7.92 6.91 24.38
N ALA A 176 7.74 6.80 25.70
CA ALA A 176 8.72 6.16 26.57
C ALA A 176 8.99 4.72 26.10
N ARG A 177 10.27 4.37 25.97
CA ARG A 177 10.79 3.07 25.48
C ARG A 177 10.55 2.75 24.00
N ALA A 178 10.13 3.73 23.19
CA ALA A 178 10.03 3.58 21.73
C ALA A 178 11.25 4.16 20.98
N HIS A 179 12.06 4.99 21.64
CA HIS A 179 13.10 5.82 21.01
C HIS A 179 14.19 5.03 20.26
N LYS A 180 14.63 3.86 20.77
CA LYS A 180 15.66 3.05 20.10
C LYS A 180 15.17 2.54 18.74
N GLY A 181 13.98 1.95 18.72
CA GLY A 181 13.36 1.48 17.50
C GLY A 181 13.04 2.61 16.53
N LEU A 182 12.58 3.76 17.04
CA LEU A 182 12.34 4.95 16.23
C LEU A 182 13.62 5.47 15.55
N PHE A 183 14.73 5.59 16.29
CA PHE A 183 15.99 6.10 15.76
C PHE A 183 16.56 5.20 14.66
N VAL A 184 16.63 3.89 14.92
CA VAL A 184 17.10 2.91 13.91
C VAL A 184 16.14 2.88 12.71
N GLY A 185 14.84 2.97 12.95
CA GLY A 185 13.83 3.03 11.88
C GLY A 185 14.01 4.27 10.99
N ILE A 186 14.21 5.45 11.59
CA ILE A 186 14.46 6.70 10.84
C ILE A 186 15.75 6.58 10.03
N LEU A 187 16.81 5.98 10.59
CA LEU A 187 18.05 5.76 9.84
C LEU A 187 17.81 4.90 8.59
N ILE A 188 17.07 3.79 8.70
CA ILE A 188 16.71 2.96 7.55
C ILE A 188 15.87 3.75 6.55
N LEU A 189 14.87 4.50 7.02
CA LEU A 189 14.02 5.31 6.14
C LEU A 189 14.83 6.35 5.36
N VAL A 190 15.78 7.03 6.00
CA VAL A 190 16.67 8.00 5.32
C VAL A 190 17.53 7.30 4.28
N LEU A 191 18.14 6.15 4.60
CA LEU A 191 18.92 5.36 3.65
C LEU A 191 18.05 4.90 2.46
N THR A 192 16.81 4.50 2.70
CA THR A 192 15.84 4.15 1.66
C THR A 192 15.50 5.35 0.77
N ILE A 193 15.27 6.53 1.34
CA ILE A 193 15.01 7.74 0.56
C ILE A 193 16.21 8.09 -0.32
N ILE A 194 17.43 8.00 0.22
CA ILE A 194 18.66 8.23 -0.56
C ILE A 194 18.76 7.21 -1.71
N SER A 195 18.52 5.92 -1.43
CA SER A 195 18.50 4.85 -2.43
C SER A 195 17.48 5.12 -3.54
N LEU A 196 16.24 5.51 -3.18
CA LEU A 196 15.21 5.85 -4.17
C LEU A 196 15.60 7.05 -5.05
N ILE A 197 16.22 8.08 -4.48
CA ILE A 197 16.72 9.23 -5.25
C ILE A 197 17.83 8.78 -6.22
N LEU A 198 18.77 7.97 -5.75
CA LEU A 198 19.84 7.43 -6.58
C LEU A 198 19.27 6.56 -7.71
N PHE A 199 18.33 5.67 -7.41
CA PHE A 199 17.64 4.86 -8.41
C PHE A 199 17.03 5.74 -9.52
N PHE A 200 16.30 6.80 -9.19
CA PHE A 200 15.70 7.69 -10.20
C PHE A 200 16.74 8.44 -11.03
N VAL A 201 17.86 8.84 -10.44
CA VAL A 201 18.94 9.52 -11.16
C VAL A 201 19.69 8.55 -12.07
N LEU A 202 19.98 7.33 -11.60
CA LEU A 202 20.76 6.34 -12.35
C LEU A 202 19.93 5.67 -13.45
N ILE A 203 18.66 5.34 -13.20
CA ILE A 203 17.78 4.72 -14.21
C ILE A 203 17.55 5.67 -15.40
N SER A 204 17.67 6.98 -15.18
CA SER A 204 17.59 8.01 -16.22
C SER A 204 18.81 8.04 -17.14
N ARG A 205 19.81 7.18 -16.94
CA ARG A 205 21.00 7.08 -17.81
C ARG A 205 21.14 5.63 -18.27
N ALA A 206 21.07 5.41 -19.59
CA ALA A 206 21.07 4.06 -20.18
C ALA A 206 22.28 3.19 -19.77
N GLU A 207 23.44 3.81 -19.55
CA GLU A 207 24.67 3.15 -19.11
C GLU A 207 24.62 2.62 -17.67
N PHE A 208 23.75 3.19 -16.82
CA PHE A 208 23.69 2.90 -15.38
C PHE A 208 22.45 2.12 -14.94
N ILE A 209 21.61 1.64 -15.89
CA ILE A 209 20.37 0.92 -15.57
C ILE A 209 20.63 -0.34 -14.71
N SER A 210 21.62 -1.15 -15.06
CA SER A 210 21.96 -2.36 -14.29
C SER A 210 22.47 -2.03 -12.89
N LEU A 211 23.21 -0.94 -12.75
CA LEU A 211 23.69 -0.45 -11.46
C LEU A 211 22.53 0.06 -10.60
N ALA A 212 21.58 0.79 -11.19
CA ALA A 212 20.38 1.27 -10.50
C ALA A 212 19.56 0.11 -9.92
N VAL A 213 19.29 -0.92 -10.76
CA VAL A 213 18.53 -2.11 -10.34
C VAL A 213 19.28 -2.89 -9.25
N THR A 214 20.59 -3.03 -9.37
CA THR A 214 21.41 -3.72 -8.36
C THR A 214 21.41 -2.96 -7.03
N GLU A 215 21.58 -1.64 -7.07
CA GLU A 215 21.62 -0.78 -5.88
C GLU A 215 20.31 -0.86 -5.09
N VAL A 216 19.17 -0.66 -5.75
CA VAL A 216 17.86 -0.72 -5.09
C VAL A 216 17.55 -2.15 -4.59
N THR A 217 17.94 -3.19 -5.34
CA THR A 217 17.75 -4.59 -4.90
C THR A 217 18.58 -4.91 -3.65
N ILE A 218 19.79 -4.36 -3.51
CA ILE A 218 20.60 -4.49 -2.29
C ILE A 218 19.93 -3.75 -1.12
N CYS A 219 19.40 -2.55 -1.36
CA CYS A 219 18.64 -1.79 -0.36
C CYS A 219 17.41 -2.58 0.12
N GLU A 220 16.62 -3.14 -0.80
CA GLU A 220 15.48 -4.00 -0.50
C GLU A 220 15.88 -5.21 0.34
N LEU A 221 16.92 -5.93 -0.07
CA LEU A 221 17.39 -7.12 0.64
C LEU A 221 17.84 -6.78 2.07
N PHE A 222 18.52 -5.64 2.26
CA PHE A 222 18.91 -5.16 3.57
C PHE A 222 17.69 -4.84 4.45
N ILE A 223 16.68 -4.18 3.89
CA ILE A 223 15.43 -3.86 4.60
C ILE A 223 14.68 -5.15 4.96
N TYR A 224 14.59 -6.12 4.04
CA TYR A 224 13.92 -7.38 4.30
C TYR A 224 14.63 -8.20 5.37
N ALA A 225 15.97 -8.26 5.34
CA ALA A 225 16.77 -8.97 6.34
C ALA A 225 16.60 -8.35 7.73
N THR A 226 16.79 -7.04 7.86
CA THR A 226 16.65 -6.34 9.15
C THR A 226 15.23 -6.41 9.71
N SER A 227 14.21 -6.27 8.86
CA SER A 227 12.80 -6.44 9.22
C SER A 227 12.47 -7.87 9.66
N SER A 228 13.03 -8.88 9.00
CA SER A 228 12.83 -10.29 9.37
C SER A 228 13.46 -10.60 10.73
N ILE A 229 14.65 -10.09 11.01
CA ILE A 229 15.29 -10.22 12.32
C ILE A 229 14.47 -9.48 13.39
N ALA A 230 14.02 -8.26 13.12
CA ALA A 230 13.21 -7.49 14.05
C ALA A 230 11.88 -8.18 14.36
N THR A 231 11.18 -8.73 13.37
CA THR A 231 9.92 -9.46 13.57
C THR A 231 10.13 -10.73 14.41
N LEU A 232 11.21 -11.49 14.19
CA LEU A 232 11.59 -12.63 15.03
C LEU A 232 11.84 -12.21 16.50
N ILE A 233 12.64 -11.16 16.71
CA ILE A 233 12.88 -10.59 18.05
C ILE A 233 11.55 -10.12 18.66
N GLY A 234 10.70 -9.46 17.87
CA GLY A 234 9.38 -8.98 18.28
C GLY A 234 8.48 -10.10 18.77
N MET A 235 8.40 -11.21 18.04
CA MET A 235 7.63 -12.40 18.43
C MET A 235 8.10 -12.94 19.79
N ILE A 236 9.41 -12.97 20.03
CA ILE A 236 9.97 -13.41 21.31
C ILE A 236 9.63 -12.41 22.43
N GLN A 237 9.80 -11.11 22.21
CA GLN A 237 9.56 -10.08 23.24
C GLN A 237 8.07 -9.97 23.60
N ILE A 238 7.18 -9.96 22.62
CA ILE A 238 5.73 -9.82 22.80
C ILE A 238 5.11 -11.05 23.44
N ARG A 239 5.74 -12.23 23.36
CA ARG A 239 5.27 -13.46 24.03
C ARG A 239 5.08 -13.29 25.54
N ASN A 240 5.77 -12.35 26.16
CA ASN A 240 5.62 -12.02 27.59
C ASN A 240 4.23 -11.43 27.93
N LEU A 241 3.51 -10.88 26.95
CA LEU A 241 2.17 -10.36 27.12
C LEU A 241 1.13 -11.49 27.09
N GLN A 242 0.03 -11.31 27.84
CA GLN A 242 -1.03 -12.30 27.93
C GLN A 242 -1.78 -12.42 26.61
N TYR A 243 -2.00 -13.65 26.17
CA TYR A 243 -2.75 -13.98 24.95
C TYR A 243 -4.26 -14.04 25.25
N ASP A 244 -5.05 -13.26 24.51
CA ASP A 244 -6.51 -13.24 24.60
C ASP A 244 -7.12 -14.23 23.59
N ALA A 245 -7.32 -15.47 24.03
CA ALA A 245 -7.89 -16.54 23.20
C ALA A 245 -9.36 -16.31 22.83
N ALA A 246 -10.08 -15.45 23.55
CA ALA A 246 -11.48 -15.15 23.30
C ALA A 246 -11.67 -14.14 22.16
N ARG A 247 -10.60 -13.49 21.69
CA ARG A 247 -10.66 -12.57 20.54
C ARG A 247 -10.80 -13.37 19.24
N SER A 248 -11.95 -13.21 18.59
CA SER A 248 -12.21 -13.79 17.27
C SER A 248 -11.42 -13.08 16.17
N PHE A 249 -11.25 -13.74 15.02
CA PHE A 249 -10.63 -13.13 13.84
C PHE A 249 -11.38 -11.85 13.47
N GLU A 250 -10.67 -10.73 13.55
CA GLU A 250 -11.22 -9.44 13.16
C GLU A 250 -11.09 -9.28 11.65
N LEU A 251 -11.86 -8.33 11.12
CA LEU A 251 -11.79 -8.00 9.69
C LEU A 251 -10.36 -7.65 9.28
N ASP A 252 -9.64 -6.94 10.14
CA ASP A 252 -8.28 -6.51 9.87
C ASP A 252 -7.34 -7.69 9.64
N ASP A 253 -7.58 -8.83 10.31
CA ASP A 253 -6.83 -10.07 10.10
C ASP A 253 -7.10 -10.65 8.70
N ILE A 254 -8.36 -10.66 8.25
CA ILE A 254 -8.76 -11.17 6.93
C ILE A 254 -8.22 -10.27 5.82
N LEU A 255 -8.33 -8.95 5.98
CA LEU A 255 -7.80 -7.98 5.03
C LEU A 255 -6.27 -8.08 4.92
N LEU A 256 -5.58 -8.30 6.04
CA LEU A 256 -4.13 -8.49 6.06
C LEU A 256 -3.71 -9.73 5.27
N VAL A 257 -4.33 -10.89 5.54
CA VAL A 257 -4.02 -12.14 4.84
C VAL A 257 -4.44 -12.07 3.36
N GLY A 258 -5.58 -11.44 3.06
CA GLY A 258 -6.04 -11.21 1.70
C GLY A 258 -5.07 -10.35 0.90
N ALA A 259 -4.63 -9.21 1.45
CA ALA A 259 -3.66 -8.32 0.81
C ALA A 259 -2.30 -8.99 0.59
N GLN A 260 -1.86 -9.82 1.54
CA GLN A 260 -0.61 -10.58 1.45
C GLN A 260 -0.53 -11.45 0.20
N THR A 261 -1.66 -11.94 -0.32
CA THR A 261 -1.69 -12.77 -1.54
C THR A 261 -1.04 -12.07 -2.74
N GLY A 262 -1.18 -10.74 -2.87
CA GLY A 262 -0.52 -9.99 -3.94
C GLY A 262 1.00 -10.02 -3.84
N SER A 263 1.54 -9.86 -2.62
CA SER A 263 2.99 -9.95 -2.39
C SER A 263 3.52 -11.36 -2.68
N PHE A 264 2.77 -12.39 -2.29
CA PHE A 264 3.15 -13.78 -2.57
C PHE A 264 3.08 -14.11 -4.06
N LEU A 265 2.05 -13.64 -4.76
CA LEU A 265 1.86 -13.87 -6.19
C LEU A 265 3.04 -13.29 -6.98
N TYR A 266 3.35 -12.00 -6.77
CA TYR A 266 4.45 -11.33 -7.46
C TYR A 266 5.80 -12.02 -7.22
N ASN A 267 6.12 -12.30 -5.94
CA ASN A 267 7.40 -12.89 -5.60
C ASN A 267 7.51 -14.35 -6.05
N THR A 268 6.43 -15.13 -6.05
CA THR A 268 6.46 -16.53 -6.52
C THR A 268 6.75 -16.59 -8.02
N PHE A 269 6.08 -15.77 -8.84
CA PHE A 269 6.39 -15.68 -10.26
C PHE A 269 7.80 -15.15 -10.52
N THR A 270 8.28 -14.21 -9.70
CA THR A 270 9.67 -13.73 -9.76
C THR A 270 10.67 -14.84 -9.44
N VAL A 271 10.41 -15.66 -8.43
CA VAL A 271 11.23 -16.83 -8.06
C VAL A 271 11.26 -17.86 -9.19
N ILE A 272 10.11 -18.17 -9.79
CA ILE A 272 10.03 -19.12 -10.91
C ILE A 272 10.87 -18.61 -12.09
N ALA A 273 10.66 -17.37 -12.54
CA ALA A 273 11.45 -16.79 -13.63
C ALA A 273 12.96 -16.74 -13.31
N GLY A 274 13.31 -16.34 -12.08
CA GLY A 274 14.71 -16.26 -11.63
C GLY A 274 15.38 -17.63 -11.58
N HIS A 275 14.67 -18.66 -11.09
CA HIS A 275 15.17 -20.03 -11.02
C HIS A 275 15.40 -20.62 -12.42
N PHE A 276 14.45 -20.48 -13.35
CA PHE A 276 14.59 -21.09 -14.68
C PHE A 276 15.54 -20.32 -15.61
N THR A 277 15.85 -19.05 -15.32
CA THR A 277 16.75 -18.23 -16.15
C THR A 277 18.24 -18.36 -15.75
N LEU A 278 18.56 -18.95 -14.58
CA LEU A 278 19.89 -19.38 -14.08
C LEU A 278 21.12 -18.65 -14.69
N ARG A 279 21.14 -17.31 -14.62
CA ARG A 279 22.30 -16.46 -14.93
C ARG A 279 22.86 -15.85 -13.63
N LYS A 280 24.14 -15.51 -13.60
CA LYS A 280 24.76 -14.89 -12.40
C LYS A 280 24.02 -13.63 -11.95
N ASP A 281 23.52 -12.84 -12.90
CA ASP A 281 22.81 -11.59 -12.65
C ASP A 281 21.39 -11.80 -12.09
N THR A 282 20.82 -13.01 -12.19
CA THR A 282 19.46 -13.32 -11.68
C THR A 282 19.43 -13.84 -10.25
N ILE A 283 20.59 -14.21 -9.70
CA ILE A 283 20.68 -14.76 -8.34
C ILE A 283 20.24 -13.71 -7.32
N LEU A 284 20.65 -12.45 -7.49
CA LEU A 284 20.28 -11.38 -6.57
C LEU A 284 18.76 -11.15 -6.54
N ILE A 285 18.11 -11.17 -7.69
CA ILE A 285 16.64 -11.04 -7.83
C ILE A 285 15.94 -12.23 -7.15
N LEU A 286 16.44 -13.45 -7.36
CA LEU A 286 15.90 -14.65 -6.74
C LEU A 286 16.00 -14.58 -5.20
N VAL A 287 17.18 -14.21 -4.68
CA VAL A 287 17.41 -14.04 -3.24
C VAL A 287 16.50 -12.96 -2.67
N ASN A 288 16.35 -11.83 -3.37
CA ASN A 288 15.45 -10.75 -2.96
C ASN A 288 13.98 -11.19 -2.90
N ALA A 289 13.50 -11.90 -3.93
CA ALA A 289 12.13 -12.40 -3.96
C ALA A 289 11.85 -13.42 -2.83
N MET A 290 12.81 -14.32 -2.57
CA MET A 290 12.74 -15.26 -1.45
C MET A 290 12.76 -14.53 -0.09
N ALA A 291 13.65 -13.54 0.07
CA ALA A 291 13.70 -12.72 1.27
C ALA A 291 12.39 -11.96 1.50
N SER A 292 11.77 -11.44 0.44
CA SER A 292 10.46 -10.78 0.53
C SER A 292 9.36 -11.75 0.97
N ILE A 293 9.33 -12.99 0.47
CA ILE A 293 8.34 -14.01 0.91
C ILE A 293 8.52 -14.29 2.40
N VAL A 294 9.75 -14.55 2.85
CA VAL A 294 10.07 -14.84 4.26
C VAL A 294 9.69 -13.65 5.15
N GLN A 295 10.09 -12.43 4.76
CA GLN A 295 9.80 -11.22 5.52
C GLN A 295 8.30 -10.98 5.65
N THR A 296 7.56 -11.07 4.56
CA THR A 296 6.10 -10.89 4.56
C THR A 296 5.41 -11.97 5.41
N ALA A 297 5.87 -13.22 5.34
CA ALA A 297 5.33 -14.31 6.17
C ALA A 297 5.54 -14.06 7.67
N PHE A 298 6.77 -13.76 8.08
CA PHE A 298 7.09 -13.49 9.48
C PHE A 298 6.39 -12.23 10.01
N GLN A 299 6.29 -11.18 9.20
CA GLN A 299 5.56 -9.98 9.58
C GLN A 299 4.07 -10.26 9.79
N THR A 300 3.40 -11.00 8.89
CA THR A 300 1.99 -11.34 9.09
C THR A 300 1.80 -12.19 10.34
N MET A 301 2.64 -13.21 10.55
CA MET A 301 2.56 -14.05 11.76
C MET A 301 2.72 -13.21 13.03
N PHE A 302 3.71 -12.31 13.04
CA PHE A 302 3.93 -11.39 14.15
C PHE A 302 2.71 -10.50 14.42
N ILE A 303 2.12 -9.91 13.39
CA ILE A 303 0.95 -9.02 13.53
C ILE A 303 -0.26 -9.78 14.06
N LEU A 304 -0.55 -10.98 13.53
CA LEU A 304 -1.69 -11.80 13.95
C LEU A 304 -1.56 -12.29 15.41
N ASP A 305 -0.34 -12.62 15.85
CA ASP A 305 -0.08 -13.00 17.24
C ASP A 305 -0.11 -11.77 18.18
N ALA A 306 0.57 -10.69 17.80
CA ALA A 306 0.66 -9.47 18.61
C ALA A 306 -0.70 -8.75 18.74
N SER A 307 -1.57 -8.82 17.73
CA SER A 307 -2.92 -8.24 17.80
C SER A 307 -3.75 -8.89 18.91
N ARG A 308 -3.48 -10.15 19.26
CA ARG A 308 -4.21 -10.88 20.32
C ARG A 308 -3.58 -10.75 21.70
N ARG A 309 -2.52 -9.96 21.85
CA ARG A 309 -1.77 -9.84 23.10
C ARG A 309 -1.94 -8.50 23.77
N GLN A 310 -2.06 -8.51 25.09
CA GLN A 310 -2.24 -7.30 25.91
C GLN A 310 -1.50 -7.41 27.24
N ALA A 311 -1.05 -6.27 27.76
CA ALA A 311 -0.45 -6.14 29.07
C ALA A 311 -1.54 -6.20 30.15
N VAL A 312 -1.36 -7.12 31.10
CA VAL A 312 -2.26 -7.26 32.25
C VAL A 312 -1.52 -6.95 33.55
N LYS A 313 -0.23 -7.30 33.65
CA LYS A 313 0.56 -7.02 34.85
C LYS A 313 1.07 -5.57 34.84
N PRO A 314 1.11 -4.86 35.99
CA PRO A 314 1.72 -3.53 36.09
C PRO A 314 3.18 -3.49 35.63
N GLU A 315 3.92 -4.58 35.81
CA GLU A 315 5.27 -4.73 35.30
C GLU A 315 5.37 -4.67 33.78
N ASP A 316 4.43 -5.26 33.06
CA ASP A 316 4.42 -5.31 31.59
C ASP A 316 4.13 -3.93 31.01
N ILE A 317 3.29 -3.15 31.69
CA ILE A 317 2.95 -1.76 31.33
C ILE A 317 4.17 -0.85 31.54
N ARG A 318 4.94 -1.08 32.61
CA ARG A 318 6.19 -0.36 32.87
C ARG A 318 7.29 -0.79 31.90
N LYS A 319 7.44 -2.11 31.67
CA LYS A 319 8.52 -2.68 30.87
C LYS A 319 8.33 -2.44 29.37
N LYS A 320 7.08 -2.45 28.90
CA LYS A 320 6.63 -2.34 27.51
C LYS A 320 7.39 -3.28 26.55
N PRO A 321 7.41 -4.61 26.82
CA PRO A 321 8.17 -5.55 26.02
C PRO A 321 7.70 -5.54 24.56
N GLY A 322 8.62 -5.43 23.59
CA GLY A 322 8.31 -5.37 22.17
C GLY A 322 7.95 -3.99 21.62
N ARG A 323 7.81 -2.95 22.47
CA ARG A 323 7.42 -1.59 22.06
C ARG A 323 8.37 -0.99 21.04
N GLU A 324 9.67 -1.11 21.29
CA GLU A 324 10.72 -0.61 20.39
C GLU A 324 10.67 -1.33 19.02
N ILE A 325 10.41 -2.63 19.02
CA ILE A 325 10.32 -3.42 17.78
C ILE A 325 9.08 -3.02 16.97
N VAL A 326 7.92 -2.86 17.61
CA VAL A 326 6.71 -2.38 16.92
C VAL A 326 6.94 -0.98 16.34
N THR A 327 7.61 -0.08 17.08
CA THR A 327 7.94 1.25 16.57
C THR A 327 8.93 1.21 15.39
N PHE A 328 9.98 0.39 15.47
CA PHE A 328 10.88 0.15 14.35
C PHE A 328 10.11 -0.35 13.12
N MET A 329 9.26 -1.35 13.29
CA MET A 329 8.47 -1.95 12.22
C MET A 329 7.50 -0.96 11.57
N LEU A 330 6.96 0.03 12.31
CA LEU A 330 6.12 1.09 11.74
C LEU A 330 6.90 1.93 10.73
N VAL A 331 8.12 2.35 11.08
CA VAL A 331 8.95 3.19 10.21
C VAL A 331 9.49 2.39 9.02
N VAL A 332 9.90 1.14 9.26
CA VAL A 332 10.41 0.27 8.19
C VAL A 332 9.30 -0.15 7.22
N ASN A 333 8.05 -0.31 7.66
CA ASN A 333 6.92 -0.52 6.74
C ASN A 333 6.66 0.69 5.85
N LEU A 334 6.86 1.91 6.35
CA LEU A 334 6.79 3.11 5.51
C LEU A 334 7.88 3.11 4.44
N ALA A 335 9.11 2.70 4.79
CA ALA A 335 10.20 2.56 3.82
C ALA A 335 9.90 1.50 2.75
N MET A 336 9.43 0.31 3.16
CA MET A 336 9.03 -0.76 2.23
C MET A 336 7.85 -0.35 1.35
N TRP A 337 6.87 0.39 1.89
CA TRP A 337 5.76 0.95 1.13
C TRP A 337 6.25 1.93 0.06
N ALA A 338 7.16 2.84 0.42
CA ALA A 338 7.73 3.80 -0.52
C ALA A 338 8.42 3.11 -1.70
N ILE A 339 9.21 2.05 -1.44
CA ILE A 339 9.84 1.25 -2.49
C ILE A 339 8.77 0.55 -3.36
N SER A 340 7.81 -0.14 -2.74
CA SER A 340 6.73 -0.82 -3.47
C SER A 340 5.94 0.12 -4.38
N THR A 341 5.67 1.35 -3.95
CA THR A 341 4.89 2.31 -4.74
C THR A 341 5.73 3.01 -5.80
N LEU A 342 7.00 3.35 -5.54
CA LEU A 342 7.80 4.20 -6.42
C LEU A 342 8.65 3.43 -7.44
N GLU A 343 9.13 2.24 -7.08
CA GLU A 343 9.98 1.40 -7.93
C GLU A 343 9.15 0.30 -8.62
N LYS A 344 8.48 -0.52 -7.80
CA LYS A 344 7.84 -1.76 -8.26
C LYS A 344 6.56 -1.55 -9.08
N SER A 345 5.94 -0.38 -8.99
CA SER A 345 4.85 0.01 -9.89
C SER A 345 5.30 0.20 -11.34
N ARG A 346 6.61 0.24 -11.62
CA ARG A 346 7.15 0.41 -12.96
C ARG A 346 7.50 -0.94 -13.58
N ALA A 347 6.69 -1.39 -14.53
CA ALA A 347 6.93 -2.61 -15.32
C ALA A 347 8.26 -2.59 -16.11
N GLU A 348 8.76 -1.39 -16.44
CA GLU A 348 10.00 -1.17 -17.23
C GLU A 348 11.30 -1.55 -16.50
N SER A 349 11.24 -1.82 -15.19
CA SER A 349 12.43 -2.08 -14.35
C SER A 349 12.93 -3.54 -14.39
N HIS A 350 12.16 -4.47 -15.00
CA HIS A 350 12.38 -5.92 -14.86
C HIS A 350 12.49 -6.65 -16.22
N PRO A 351 13.59 -6.44 -16.98
CA PRO A 351 13.74 -7.00 -18.32
C PRO A 351 13.81 -8.54 -18.34
N ILE A 352 14.15 -9.17 -17.22
CA ILE A 352 14.37 -10.61 -17.15
C ILE A 352 13.04 -11.37 -17.08
N GLN A 353 12.12 -10.91 -16.23
CA GLN A 353 10.78 -11.49 -16.08
C GLN A 353 9.94 -11.29 -17.34
N LEU A 354 10.07 -10.12 -17.98
CA LEU A 354 9.45 -9.84 -19.28
C LEU A 354 9.93 -10.81 -20.37
N ASN A 355 11.22 -11.12 -20.42
CA ASN A 355 11.76 -12.08 -21.39
C ASN A 355 11.30 -13.52 -21.14
N PHE A 356 11.03 -13.89 -19.89
CA PHE A 356 10.61 -15.25 -19.53
C PHE A 356 9.11 -15.49 -19.76
N TYR A 357 8.26 -14.62 -19.25
CA TYR A 357 6.79 -14.76 -19.35
C TYR A 357 6.20 -14.13 -20.60
N GLY A 358 6.94 -13.25 -21.27
CA GLY A 358 6.42 -12.36 -22.29
C GLY A 358 5.68 -11.16 -21.68
N LEU A 359 5.55 -10.12 -22.50
CA LEU A 359 4.93 -8.84 -22.12
C LEU A 359 3.53 -9.02 -21.53
N TRP A 360 2.65 -9.74 -22.23
CA TRP A 360 1.24 -9.87 -21.83
C TRP A 360 1.07 -10.50 -20.44
N ALA A 361 1.69 -11.65 -20.20
CA ALA A 361 1.52 -12.38 -18.95
C ALA A 361 2.18 -11.63 -17.78
N TRP A 362 3.40 -11.09 -17.97
CA TRP A 362 4.09 -10.37 -16.91
C TRP A 362 3.40 -9.06 -16.53
N THR A 363 2.92 -8.28 -17.51
CA THR A 363 2.16 -7.05 -17.26
C THR A 363 0.89 -7.36 -16.46
N ILE A 364 0.11 -8.40 -16.84
CA ILE A 364 -1.08 -8.82 -16.09
C ILE A 364 -0.73 -9.23 -14.66
N ILE A 365 0.29 -10.08 -14.48
CA ILE A 365 0.73 -10.55 -13.15
C ILE A 365 1.12 -9.35 -12.28
N THR A 366 1.92 -8.44 -12.81
CA THR A 366 2.41 -7.26 -12.08
C THR A 366 1.25 -6.34 -11.70
N HIS A 367 0.37 -6.02 -12.65
CA HIS A 367 -0.77 -5.13 -12.40
C HIS A 367 -1.76 -5.69 -11.38
N VAL A 368 -2.04 -7.00 -11.37
CA VAL A 368 -2.92 -7.60 -10.35
C VAL A 368 -2.24 -7.64 -8.98
N SER A 369 -0.95 -8.00 -8.95
CA SER A 369 -0.23 -8.28 -7.70
C SER A 369 0.22 -7.03 -6.96
N MET A 370 0.69 -6.00 -7.68
CA MET A 370 1.29 -4.79 -7.10
C MET A 370 0.34 -4.00 -6.21
N PRO A 371 -0.90 -3.70 -6.62
CA PRO A 371 -1.83 -2.94 -5.78
C PRO A 371 -2.17 -3.65 -4.47
N LEU A 372 -2.32 -4.98 -4.53
CA LEU A 372 -2.55 -5.80 -3.35
C LEU A 372 -1.32 -5.83 -2.43
N ALA A 373 -0.11 -5.94 -3.01
CA ALA A 373 1.14 -5.87 -2.25
C ALA A 373 1.35 -4.51 -1.56
N ILE A 374 1.01 -3.42 -2.24
CA ILE A 374 1.08 -2.06 -1.67
C ILE A 374 0.02 -1.89 -0.58
N PHE A 375 -1.21 -2.35 -0.82
CA PHE A 375 -2.27 -2.37 0.17
C PHE A 375 -1.88 -3.18 1.42
N TYR A 376 -1.15 -4.29 1.25
CA TYR A 376 -0.61 -5.05 2.39
C TYR A 376 0.35 -4.20 3.24
N ARG A 377 1.28 -3.45 2.62
CA ARG A 377 2.21 -2.56 3.35
C ARG A 377 1.47 -1.46 4.11
N PHE A 378 0.46 -0.87 3.49
CA PHE A 378 -0.40 0.13 4.13
C PHE A 378 -1.17 -0.48 5.32
N HIS A 379 -1.92 -1.54 5.09
CA HIS A 379 -2.79 -2.15 6.11
C HIS A 379 -2.00 -2.77 7.27
N SER A 380 -0.86 -3.40 6.99
CA SER A 380 0.03 -3.90 8.05
C SER A 380 0.57 -2.78 8.95
N THR A 381 0.82 -1.58 8.41
CA THR A 381 1.17 -0.39 9.20
C THR A 381 0.01 0.04 10.11
N VAL A 382 -1.23 -0.01 9.61
CA VAL A 382 -2.43 0.26 10.42
C VAL A 382 -2.54 -0.75 11.57
N CYS A 383 -2.40 -2.04 11.31
CA CYS A 383 -2.42 -3.08 12.34
C CYS A 383 -1.31 -2.88 13.39
N LEU A 384 -0.07 -2.56 12.96
CA LEU A 384 1.04 -2.25 13.87
C LEU A 384 0.75 -1.01 14.72
N CYS A 385 0.12 0.03 14.15
CA CYS A 385 -0.31 1.22 14.87
C CYS A 385 -1.35 0.88 15.94
N GLU A 386 -2.29 -0.01 15.64
CA GLU A 386 -3.28 -0.49 16.61
C GLU A 386 -2.64 -1.28 17.74
N ILE A 387 -1.72 -2.21 17.42
CA ILE A 387 -0.93 -2.96 18.41
C ILE A 387 -0.19 -1.97 19.31
N TRP A 388 0.49 -0.99 18.72
CA TRP A 388 1.18 0.06 19.45
C TRP A 388 0.21 0.84 20.36
N LYS A 389 -0.97 1.24 19.90
CA LYS A 389 -1.92 1.98 20.76
C LYS A 389 -2.55 1.13 21.86
N ARG A 390 -2.80 -0.16 21.63
CA ARG A 390 -3.64 -1.00 22.49
C ARG A 390 -2.85 -1.90 23.44
N ALA A 391 -1.69 -2.41 23.04
CA ALA A 391 -1.00 -3.50 23.75
C ALA A 391 -0.67 -3.21 25.23
N TYR A 392 -0.55 -1.93 25.62
CA TYR A 392 -0.17 -1.54 26.99
C TYR A 392 -1.25 -0.73 27.74
N LYS A 393 -2.51 -0.73 27.26
CA LYS A 393 -3.64 -0.12 27.99
C LYS A 393 -4.26 -1.14 28.94
N LEU A 394 -4.45 -0.77 30.21
CA LEU A 394 -5.16 -1.60 31.21
C LEU A 394 -6.61 -1.82 30.78
N LYS A 395 -7.05 -3.08 30.78
CA LYS A 395 -8.48 -3.40 30.76
C LYS A 395 -9.08 -2.91 32.10
N PRO A 396 -10.15 -2.10 32.09
CA PRO A 396 -10.76 -1.54 33.30
C PRO A 396 -11.40 -2.57 34.25
N THR A 397 -11.32 -3.88 33.96
CA THR A 397 -11.83 -4.96 34.82
C THR A 397 -11.00 -5.19 36.09
N TYR A 398 -9.87 -4.47 36.26
CA TYR A 398 -8.98 -4.56 37.42
C TYR A 398 -8.83 -3.20 38.17
N MET A 399 -9.72 -2.25 37.90
CA MET A 399 -9.97 -1.09 38.78
C MET A 399 -11.24 -1.35 39.56
#